data_AF-A0A7R9HAQ9-F1
#
_entry.id   AF-A0A7R9HAQ9-F1
#
_cell.length_a   1.000
_cell.length_b   1.000
_cell.length_c   1.000
_cell.angle_alpha   90.00
_cell.angle_beta   90.00
_cell.angle_gamma   90.00
#
_symmetry.space_group_name_H-M   'P 1'
#
loop_
_entity.id
_entity.type
_entity.pdbx_description
1 polymer ?
#
loop_
_entity_poly.entity_id
_entity_poly.type
_entity_poly.pdbx_seq_one_letter_code
_entity_poly.pdbx_strand_id
1 'polypeptide(L)' 'MMSLFQNEKNQIMKSNVWLRLVWSDYQLQWDEADYGGIGVLRLPPDKVWKPDIVLFNNCELSLSTKEAMGLL' A
#
# COMPACT_ATOMS: atom_id res chain seq x y z
N MET A 1 -6.79 -16.26 -3.85
CA MET A 1 -7.37 -16.22 -5.21
C MET A 1 -7.47 -14.76 -5.61
N MET A 2 -6.70 -14.33 -6.61
CA MET A 2 -6.76 -12.96 -7.14
C MET A 2 -7.85 -12.94 -8.23
N SER A 3 -8.83 -12.05 -8.13
CA SER A 3 -9.85 -11.87 -9.18
C SER A 3 -9.47 -10.67 -10.05
N LEU A 4 -9.56 -10.88 -11.38
CA LEU A 4 -9.30 -9.88 -12.40
C LEU A 4 -10.58 -9.63 -13.18
N PHE A 5 -10.92 -8.36 -13.38
CA PHE A 5 -12.01 -7.92 -14.26
C PHE A 5 -11.44 -6.94 -15.29
N GLN A 6 -11.69 -7.21 -16.58
CA GLN A 6 -11.25 -6.37 -17.69
C GLN A 6 -12.44 -5.66 -18.31
N ASN A 7 -12.34 -4.33 -18.50
CA ASN A 7 -13.27 -3.57 -19.33
C ASN A 7 -12.53 -3.05 -20.56
N GLU A 8 -12.67 -3.76 -21.68
CA GLU A 8 -11.97 -3.48 -22.94
C GLU A 8 -12.31 -2.11 -23.54
N LYS A 9 -13.55 -1.63 -23.34
CA LYS A 9 -14.00 -0.34 -23.88
C LYS A 9 -13.33 0.86 -23.23
N ASN A 10 -12.97 0.75 -21.94
CA ASN A 10 -12.37 1.86 -21.19
C ASN A 10 -10.87 1.68 -20.96
N GLN A 11 -10.26 0.58 -21.44
CA GLN A 11 -8.86 0.21 -21.17
C GLN A 11 -8.54 0.19 -19.65
N ILE A 12 -9.51 -0.21 -18.82
CA ILE A 12 -9.36 -0.28 -17.36
C ILE A 12 -9.28 -1.74 -16.94
N MET A 13 -8.21 -2.08 -16.24
CA MET A 13 -8.04 -3.37 -15.55
C MET A 13 -8.32 -3.18 -14.06
N LYS A 14 -9.25 -3.96 -13.51
CA LYS A 14 -9.54 -4.00 -12.07
C LYS A 14 -9.01 -5.31 -11.49
N SER A 15 -8.07 -5.22 -10.56
CA SER A 15 -7.49 -6.38 -9.85
C SER A 15 -7.66 -6.23 -8.35
N ASN A 16 -8.20 -7.26 -7.68
CA ASN A 16 -8.21 -7.32 -6.22
C ASN A 16 -6.89 -7.94 -5.73
N VAL A 17 -5.96 -7.11 -5.23
CA VAL A 17 -4.62 -7.53 -4.81
C VAL A 17 -4.43 -7.31 -3.31
N TRP A 18 -3.86 -8.31 -2.64
CA TRP A 18 -3.39 -8.18 -1.26
C TRP A 18 -1.92 -7.75 -1.28
N LEU A 19 -1.65 -6.50 -0.89
CA LEU A 19 -0.29 -5.99 -0.77
C LEU A 19 0.27 -6.34 0.60
N ARG A 20 1.37 -7.11 0.62
CA ARG A 20 2.18 -7.34 1.82
C ARG A 20 3.43 -6.48 1.74
N LEU A 21 3.56 -5.54 2.67
CA LEU A 21 4.73 -4.68 2.79
C LEU A 21 5.62 -5.18 3.93
N VAL A 22 6.91 -5.28 3.66
CA VAL A 22 7.94 -5.63 4.65
C VAL A 22 9.05 -4.60 4.51
N TRP A 23 9.36 -3.92 5.60
CA TRP A 23 10.46 -2.96 5.67
C TRP A 23 11.23 -3.17 6.97
N SER A 24 12.47 -2.65 7.02
CA SER A 24 13.29 -2.64 8.22
C SER A 24 13.37 -1.20 8.75
N ASP A 25 12.97 -1.01 9.99
CA ASP A 25 13.07 0.26 10.70
C ASP A 25 14.18 0.14 11.75
N TYR A 26 15.16 1.04 11.72
CA TYR A 26 16.28 1.02 12.65
C TYR A 26 15.90 1.50 14.06
N GLN A 27 14.81 2.26 14.20
CA GLN A 27 14.32 2.72 15.51
C GLN A 27 13.51 1.66 16.24
N LEU A 28 13.10 0.59 15.55
CA LEU A 28 12.33 -0.53 16.11
C LEU A 28 13.20 -1.77 16.31
N GLN A 29 14.48 -1.59 16.61
CA GLN A 29 15.40 -2.67 16.94
C GLN A 29 15.67 -2.65 18.45
N TRP A 30 15.56 -3.81 19.10
CA TRP A 30 15.83 -3.98 20.52
C TRP A 30 16.47 -5.35 20.79
N ASP A 31 17.17 -5.48 21.91
CA ASP A 31 17.68 -6.78 22.39
C ASP A 31 16.56 -7.51 23.15
N GLU A 32 16.24 -8.74 22.74
CA GLU A 32 15.20 -9.53 23.39
C GLU A 32 15.51 -9.78 24.88
N ALA A 33 16.79 -9.84 25.27
CA ALA A 33 17.21 -10.06 26.65
C ALA A 33 16.76 -8.93 27.59
N ASP A 34 16.76 -7.69 27.11
CA ASP A 34 16.39 -6.51 27.91
C ASP A 34 14.87 -6.41 28.14
N TYR A 35 14.07 -7.09 27.31
CA TYR A 35 12.62 -7.03 27.33
C TYR A 35 11.95 -8.37 27.68
N GLY A 36 12.68 -9.28 28.34
CA GLY A 36 12.11 -10.55 28.83
C GLY A 36 11.83 -11.59 27.75
N GLY A 37 12.59 -11.56 26.64
CA GLY A 37 12.48 -12.52 25.53
C GLY A 37 11.44 -12.15 24.48
N ILE A 38 11.00 -10.88 24.41
CA ILE A 38 10.02 -10.45 23.41
C ILE A 38 10.72 -10.27 22.06
N GLY A 39 10.60 -11.25 21.17
CA GLY A 39 11.12 -11.14 19.80
C GLY A 39 10.14 -10.57 18.77
N VAL A 40 8.85 -10.43 19.12
CA VAL A 40 7.81 -9.95 18.20
C VAL A 40 6.89 -8.96 18.90
N LEU A 41 6.72 -7.78 18.28
CA LEU A 41 5.82 -6.73 18.73
C LEU A 41 4.75 -6.46 17.67
N ARG A 42 3.49 -6.34 18.10
CA ARG A 42 2.35 -5.97 17.22
C ARG A 42 1.89 -4.57 17.59
N LEU A 43 2.19 -3.60 16.73
CA LEU A 43 1.82 -2.19 16.94
C LEU A 43 0.72 -1.74 15.97
N PRO A 44 -0.14 -0.78 16.38
CA PRO A 44 -1.03 -0.11 15.45
C PRO A 44 -0.24 0.63 14.36
N PRO A 45 -0.68 0.60 13.10
CA PRO A 45 0.04 1.21 11.97
C PRO A 45 0.10 2.76 12.02
N ASP A 46 -0.70 3.39 12.88
CA ASP A 46 -0.69 4.85 13.08
C ASP A 46 0.38 5.30 14.08
N LYS A 47 1.03 4.36 14.76
CA LYS A 47 2.07 4.62 15.77
C LYS A 47 3.48 4.37 15.27
N VAL A 48 3.60 3.90 14.03
CA VAL A 48 4.88 3.49 13.43
C VAL A 48 5.04 4.17 12.09
N TRP A 49 6.27 4.54 11.76
CA TRP A 49 6.59 5.02 10.42
C TRP A 49 6.35 3.91 9.39
N LYS A 50 5.65 4.25 8.30
CA LYS A 50 5.38 3.34 7.19
C LYS A 50 5.72 4.07 5.89
N PRO A 51 6.27 3.38 4.87
CA PRO A 51 6.52 4.00 3.58
C PRO A 51 5.21 4.35 2.88
N ASP A 52 5.12 5.57 2.35
CA ASP A 52 4.00 6.00 1.53
C ASP A 52 4.14 5.40 0.12
N ILE A 53 3.25 4.47 -0.24
CA ILE A 53 3.26 3.79 -1.53
C ILE A 53 2.06 4.25 -2.34
N VAL A 54 2.33 4.86 -3.49
CA VAL A 54 1.31 5.35 -4.42
C VAL A 54 1.32 4.53 -5.71
N LEU A 55 0.13 4.22 -6.22
CA LEU A 55 -0.02 3.58 -7.51
C LEU A 55 0.00 4.66 -8.60
N PHE A 56 1.13 4.76 -9.30
CA PHE A 56 1.29 5.74 -10.38
C PHE A 56 0.32 5.50 -11.57
N ASN A 57 -0.02 4.25 -11.85
CA ASN A 57 -0.98 3.89 -12.91
C ASN A 57 -2.40 3.65 -12.38
N ASN A 58 -2.84 4.47 -11.41
CA ASN A 58 -4.24 4.45 -11.04
C ASN A 58 -5.08 5.15 -12.14
N CYS A 59 -5.86 4.37 -12.89
CA CYS A 59 -6.77 4.90 -13.90
C CYS A 59 -7.77 5.90 -13.29
N GLU A 60 -8.19 5.73 -12.03
CA GLU A 60 -9.13 6.61 -11.35
C GLU A 60 -8.55 8.01 -11.08
N LEU A 61 -7.29 8.08 -10.62
CA LEU A 61 -6.59 9.36 -10.41
C LEU A 61 -6.35 10.09 -11.74
N SER A 62 -6.07 9.34 -12.81
CA SER A 62 -5.88 9.95 -14.14
C SER A 62 -7.18 10.48 -14.74
N LEU A 63 -8.32 9.84 -14.48
CA LEU A 63 -9.63 10.27 -14.97
C LEU A 63 -10.10 11.52 -14.23
N SER A 64 -10.00 11.56 -12.90
CA SER A 64 -10.34 12.76 -12.14
C SER A 64 -9.44 13.95 -12.46
N THR A 65 -8.16 13.70 -12.76
CA THR A 65 -7.24 14.75 -13.22
C THR A 65 -7.62 15.27 -14.62
N LYS A 66 -8.05 14.40 -15.53
CA LYS A 66 -8.52 14.79 -16.88
C LYS A 66 -9.85 15.56 -16.83
N GLU A 67 -10.78 15.13 -15.97
CA GLU A 67 -12.05 15.84 -15.72
C GLU A 67 -11.80 17.21 -15.08
N ALA A 68 -10.93 17.28 -14.07
CA ALA A 68 -10.55 18.54 -13.42
C ALA A 68 -9.82 19.51 -14.36
N MET A 69 -9.09 18.98 -15.36
CA MET A 69 -8.42 19.77 -16.39
C MET A 69 -9.29 20.06 -17.62
N GLY A 70 -10.54 19.58 -17.67
CA GLY A 70 -11.45 19.79 -18.81
C GLY A 70 -10.93 19.22 -20.13
N LEU A 71 -10.10 18.16 -20.09
CA LEU A 71 -9.56 17.48 -21.27
C LEU A 71 -10.45 16.33 -21.79
N LEU A 72 -11.64 16.20 -21.21
CA LEU A 72 -12.79 15.40 -21.66
C LEU A 72 -14.04 16.26 -21.50
#